data_AF-A0A0F2JL95-F1
#
_entry.id   AF-A0A0F2JL95-F1
#
_cell.length_a   1.000
_cell.length_b   1.000
_cell.length_c   1.000
_cell.angle_alpha   90.00
_cell.angle_beta   90.00
_cell.angle_gamma   90.00
#
_symmetry.space_group_name_H-M   'P 1'
#
loop_
_entity.id
_entity.type
_entity.pdbx_description
1 polymer ?
#
loop_
_entity_poly.entity_id
_entity_poly.type
_entity_poly.pdbx_seq_one_letter_code
_entity_poly.pdbx_strand_id
1 'polypeptide(L)'
;MREGLGYATQISNRPYEGIAFQFSHHVVHKDGRIEHRGQYLNTAPGVFPNYDFLRSLKNELDQDQGSIFRYAAHENTYLNMIYRQLREDQEDIPDREELCSFIRTITTPVKKSKEWVAGPRNMIDMCELVKRYYYDPATKGSNSIKQVLPAILNSSRFLQEKYANPIYGADSGIPSLNYRNWKWIEYVEDRVLDPYKLLPNMFQDISEKDFAVLSDSDELRDGGAALTAYARMQFEEMSEYERTEIEKALLKYCELDTLAMVMIYEGWKNLVYPKYEKV
;
A
#
# COMPACT_ATOMS: atom_id res chain seq x y z
N MET A 1 39.06 -38.51 7.08
CA MET A 1 38.77 -37.06 7.09
C MET A 1 37.27 -36.90 7.25
N ARG A 2 36.84 -36.07 8.20
CA ARG A 2 35.46 -35.97 8.72
C ARG A 2 34.45 -35.42 7.71
N GLU A 3 33.20 -35.79 7.97
CA GLU A 3 31.93 -35.43 7.36
C GLU A 3 31.55 -33.94 7.46
N GLY A 4 30.60 -33.54 6.63
CA GLY A 4 29.84 -32.29 6.70
C GLY A 4 28.73 -32.23 5.65
N LEU A 5 27.70 -33.06 5.81
CA LEU A 5 26.40 -32.93 5.14
C LEU A 5 25.75 -31.57 5.50
N GLY A 6 25.18 -30.89 4.52
CA GLY A 6 24.43 -29.64 4.71
C GLY A 6 23.48 -29.43 3.54
N TYR A 7 22.32 -30.07 3.66
CA TYR A 7 21.11 -30.03 2.86
C TYR A 7 20.95 -28.86 1.88
N ALA A 8 20.72 -29.23 0.62
CA ALA A 8 19.99 -28.39 -0.32
C ALA A 8 18.56 -28.20 0.20
N THR A 9 18.25 -27.01 0.73
CA THR A 9 16.85 -26.57 0.78
C THR A 9 16.51 -26.12 -0.64
N GLN A 10 15.86 -27.01 -1.39
CA GLN A 10 15.20 -26.66 -2.64
C GLN A 10 14.20 -25.55 -2.34
N ILE A 11 14.57 -24.32 -2.69
CA ILE A 11 13.60 -23.26 -2.90
C ILE A 11 12.77 -23.72 -4.10
N SER A 12 11.64 -24.38 -3.83
CA SER A 12 10.60 -24.67 -4.81
C SER A 12 9.89 -23.38 -5.19
N ASN A 13 10.61 -22.41 -5.76
CA ASN A 13 9.99 -21.23 -6.33
C ASN A 13 9.76 -21.52 -7.80
N ARG A 14 8.49 -21.66 -8.18
CA ARG A 14 8.14 -21.56 -9.60
C ARG A 14 8.64 -20.17 -10.07
N PRO A 15 9.33 -20.08 -11.23
CA PRO A 15 9.67 -18.78 -11.77
C PRO A 15 8.38 -17.95 -11.91
N TYR A 16 8.44 -16.66 -11.53
CA TYR A 16 7.34 -15.67 -11.56
C TYR A 16 6.33 -15.67 -10.39
N GLU A 17 6.69 -16.21 -9.22
CA GLU A 17 5.83 -16.06 -8.05
C GLU A 17 5.84 -14.65 -7.47
N GLY A 18 4.65 -14.08 -7.21
CA GLY A 18 4.55 -12.73 -6.66
C GLY A 18 5.03 -12.65 -5.22
N ILE A 19 5.65 -11.54 -4.87
CA ILE A 19 6.27 -11.30 -3.56
C ILE A 19 5.55 -10.13 -2.89
N ALA A 20 4.94 -10.38 -1.73
CA ALA A 20 4.40 -9.35 -0.85
C ALA A 20 5.45 -9.01 0.20
N PHE A 21 6.13 -7.88 0.02
CA PHE A 21 7.26 -7.47 0.87
C PHE A 21 6.97 -6.24 1.71
N GLN A 22 5.87 -5.51 1.47
CA GLN A 22 5.61 -4.24 2.14
C GLN A 22 4.11 -3.90 2.24
N PHE A 23 3.69 -3.35 3.38
CA PHE A 23 2.42 -2.62 3.52
C PHE A 23 2.56 -1.42 4.45
N SER A 24 1.59 -0.49 4.36
CA SER A 24 1.32 0.56 5.33
C SER A 24 -0.14 0.44 5.80
N HIS A 25 -0.45 0.94 7.00
CA HIS A 25 -1.77 0.89 7.60
C HIS A 25 -2.10 2.20 8.31
N HIS A 26 -3.07 2.94 7.77
CA HIS A 26 -3.68 4.09 8.45
C HIS A 26 -5.03 3.73 9.04
N VAL A 27 -5.32 4.31 10.21
CA VAL A 27 -6.63 4.22 10.84
C VAL A 27 -7.27 5.60 10.88
N VAL A 28 -8.53 5.66 10.46
CA VAL A 28 -9.41 6.81 10.68
C VAL A 28 -10.41 6.44 11.77
N HIS A 29 -10.28 7.07 12.93
CA HIS A 29 -11.14 6.85 14.09
C HIS A 29 -12.51 7.50 13.91
N LYS A 30 -13.49 7.03 14.68
CA LYS A 30 -14.88 7.55 14.64
C LYS A 30 -14.97 9.05 14.96
N ASP A 31 -14.10 9.54 15.83
CA ASP A 31 -13.99 10.96 16.21
C ASP A 31 -13.28 11.82 15.15
N GLY A 32 -12.75 11.20 14.09
CA GLY A 32 -12.01 11.86 13.02
C GLY A 32 -10.50 11.95 13.24
N ARG A 33 -9.96 11.40 14.33
CA ARG A 33 -8.50 11.25 14.48
C ARG A 33 -7.96 10.30 13.42
N ILE A 34 -6.76 10.59 12.94
CA ILE A 34 -6.04 9.79 11.95
C ILE A 34 -4.68 9.44 12.54
N GLU A 35 -4.19 8.24 12.27
CA GLU A 35 -2.83 7.84 12.58
C GLU A 35 -2.29 6.87 11.52
N HIS A 36 -1.00 6.97 11.20
CA HIS A 36 -0.28 5.86 10.60
C HIS A 36 0.00 4.86 11.72
N ARG A 37 -0.80 3.79 11.76
CA ARG A 37 -0.83 2.84 12.89
C ARG A 37 0.31 1.83 12.82
N GLY A 38 0.59 1.32 11.62
CA GLY A 38 1.57 0.26 11.44
C GLY A 38 2.05 0.15 10.01
N GLN A 39 3.15 -0.58 9.85
CA GLN A 39 3.77 -0.85 8.57
C GLN A 39 4.59 -2.14 8.65
N TYR A 40 4.85 -2.73 7.49
CA TYR A 40 5.77 -3.87 7.35
C TYR A 40 6.65 -3.63 6.15
N LEU A 41 7.92 -3.99 6.26
CA LEU A 41 8.86 -4.06 5.14
C LEU A 41 9.84 -5.20 5.39
N ASN A 42 10.00 -6.07 4.40
CA ASN A 42 11.09 -7.04 4.35
C ASN A 42 12.00 -6.70 3.17
N THR A 43 13.30 -6.54 3.44
CA THR A 43 14.34 -6.28 2.43
C THR A 43 15.48 -7.29 2.51
N ALA A 44 15.33 -8.33 3.33
CA ALA A 44 16.38 -9.31 3.57
C ALA A 44 16.64 -10.14 2.29
N PRO A 45 17.88 -10.14 1.77
CA PRO A 45 18.19 -10.88 0.54
C PRO A 45 17.90 -12.38 0.67
N GLY A 46 17.20 -12.94 -0.32
CA GLY A 46 16.93 -14.37 -0.40
C GLY A 46 15.88 -14.90 0.58
N VAL A 47 15.18 -14.00 1.31
CA VAL A 47 14.08 -14.37 2.20
C VAL A 47 12.76 -14.35 1.43
N PHE A 48 11.90 -15.33 1.69
CA PHE A 48 10.52 -15.36 1.19
C PHE A 48 9.58 -14.66 2.19
N PRO A 49 9.09 -13.44 1.91
CA PRO A 49 8.44 -12.62 2.94
C PRO A 49 6.94 -12.87 3.09
N ASN A 50 6.29 -13.56 2.16
CA ASN A 50 4.83 -13.54 2.02
C ASN A 50 4.07 -14.02 3.28
N TYR A 51 4.56 -15.03 3.99
CA TYR A 51 3.90 -15.53 5.20
C TYR A 51 4.11 -14.60 6.39
N ASP A 52 5.31 -14.03 6.54
CA ASP A 52 5.60 -13.06 7.60
C ASP A 52 4.91 -11.71 7.36
N PHE A 53 4.81 -11.31 6.09
CA PHE A 53 3.96 -10.21 5.62
C PHE A 53 2.52 -10.44 6.07
N LEU A 54 1.96 -11.62 5.81
CA LEU A 54 0.58 -11.94 6.14
C LEU A 54 0.34 -11.99 7.65
N ARG A 55 1.26 -12.60 8.42
CA ARG A 55 1.23 -12.59 9.88
C ARG A 55 1.21 -11.17 10.44
N SER A 56 2.06 -10.30 9.89
CA SER A 56 2.14 -8.90 10.30
C SER A 56 0.86 -8.13 9.95
N LEU A 57 0.32 -8.33 8.74
CA LEU A 57 -0.93 -7.70 8.32
C LEU A 57 -2.11 -8.16 9.19
N LYS A 58 -2.18 -9.45 9.51
CA LYS A 58 -3.18 -10.01 10.41
C LYS A 58 -3.10 -9.37 11.80
N ASN A 59 -1.90 -9.27 12.37
CA ASN A 59 -1.70 -8.65 13.68
C ASN A 59 -2.17 -7.20 13.71
N GLU A 60 -1.97 -6.45 12.63
CA GLU A 60 -2.45 -5.07 12.49
C GLU A 60 -3.98 -4.95 12.40
N LEU A 61 -4.63 -5.86 11.65
CA LEU A 61 -6.06 -5.75 11.36
C LEU A 61 -6.95 -6.46 12.38
N ASP A 62 -6.44 -7.43 13.14
CA ASP A 62 -7.23 -8.21 14.12
C ASP A 62 -7.52 -7.47 15.43
N GLN A 63 -7.02 -6.25 15.59
CA GLN A 63 -7.20 -5.45 16.80
C GLN A 63 -8.58 -4.77 16.90
N ASP A 64 -9.37 -4.80 15.84
CA ASP A 64 -10.71 -4.21 15.79
C ASP A 64 -11.61 -4.88 14.74
N GLN A 65 -12.82 -4.36 14.56
CA GLN A 65 -13.81 -4.83 13.57
C GLN A 65 -14.20 -3.72 12.58
N GLY A 66 -13.35 -2.72 12.40
CA GLY A 66 -13.56 -1.62 11.46
C GLY A 66 -13.52 -2.09 10.01
N SER A 67 -14.10 -1.29 9.11
CA SER A 67 -14.00 -1.52 7.67
C SER A 67 -12.55 -1.41 7.20
N ILE A 68 -12.12 -2.36 6.36
CA ILE A 68 -10.79 -2.32 5.74
C ILE A 68 -10.97 -1.76 4.33
N PHE A 69 -10.22 -0.71 4.01
CA PHE A 69 -10.21 -0.13 2.68
C PHE A 69 -8.94 -0.54 1.94
N ARG A 70 -9.07 -0.72 0.63
CA ARG A 70 -7.95 -0.89 -0.32
C ARG A 70 -8.19 -0.01 -1.55
N TYR A 71 -7.20 0.11 -2.43
CA TYR A 71 -7.35 0.85 -3.68
C TYR A 71 -7.02 -0.02 -4.88
N ALA A 72 -8.04 -0.33 -5.70
CA ALA A 72 -7.93 -1.27 -6.81
C ALA A 72 -7.56 -2.70 -6.36
N ALA A 73 -7.43 -3.61 -7.33
CA ALA A 73 -7.44 -5.04 -7.10
C ALA A 73 -6.19 -5.62 -6.41
N HIS A 74 -5.10 -4.84 -6.32
CA HIS A 74 -3.76 -5.32 -6.00
C HIS A 74 -3.71 -6.14 -4.70
N GLU A 75 -4.17 -5.58 -3.58
CA GLU A 75 -4.13 -6.23 -2.28
C GLU A 75 -4.96 -7.51 -2.25
N ASN A 76 -6.13 -7.51 -2.91
CA ASN A 76 -6.97 -8.70 -3.00
C ASN A 76 -6.29 -9.79 -3.83
N THR A 77 -5.65 -9.43 -4.95
CA THR A 77 -4.91 -10.35 -5.81
C THR A 77 -3.73 -10.98 -5.08
N TYR A 78 -2.91 -10.18 -4.38
CA TYR A 78 -1.76 -10.68 -3.64
C TYR A 78 -2.17 -11.58 -2.47
N LEU A 79 -3.17 -11.21 -1.68
CA LEU A 79 -3.66 -12.09 -0.61
C LEU A 79 -4.24 -13.40 -1.15
N ASN A 80 -4.93 -13.39 -2.29
CA ASN A 80 -5.39 -14.62 -2.95
C ASN A 80 -4.23 -15.50 -3.44
N MET A 81 -3.14 -14.88 -3.91
CA MET A 81 -1.92 -15.60 -4.29
C MET A 81 -1.27 -16.24 -3.06
N ILE A 82 -1.12 -15.50 -1.95
CA ILE A 82 -0.57 -16.03 -0.69
C ILE A 82 -1.43 -17.15 -0.13
N TYR A 83 -2.76 -17.05 -0.27
CA TYR A 83 -3.67 -18.15 0.08
C TYR A 83 -3.33 -19.43 -0.67
N ARG A 84 -3.12 -19.35 -2.00
CA ARG A 84 -2.73 -20.52 -2.80
C ARG A 84 -1.36 -21.06 -2.41
N GLN A 85 -0.41 -20.18 -2.14
CA GLN A 85 0.92 -20.56 -1.63
C GLN A 85 0.79 -21.39 -0.36
N LEU A 86 0.09 -20.90 0.66
CA LEU A 86 -0.14 -21.64 1.91
C LEU A 86 -0.83 -23.00 1.71
N ARG A 87 -1.68 -23.12 0.70
CA ARG A 87 -2.41 -24.37 0.38
C ARG A 87 -1.55 -25.37 -0.39
N GLU A 88 -0.66 -24.90 -1.26
CA GLU A 88 0.22 -25.74 -2.09
C GLU A 88 1.54 -26.10 -1.37
N ASP A 89 1.95 -25.31 -0.38
CA ASP A 89 3.18 -25.52 0.37
C ASP A 89 3.15 -26.83 1.17
N GLN A 90 4.21 -27.63 1.05
CA GLN A 90 4.33 -28.93 1.72
C GLN A 90 5.06 -28.84 3.06
N GLU A 91 5.67 -27.70 3.37
CA GLU A 91 6.38 -27.46 4.63
C GLU A 91 5.43 -27.39 5.82
N ASP A 92 5.92 -27.71 7.02
CA ASP A 92 5.12 -27.56 8.24
C ASP A 92 4.97 -26.07 8.61
N ILE A 93 3.75 -25.56 8.50
CA ILE A 93 3.39 -24.17 8.79
C ILE A 93 2.33 -24.20 9.89
N PRO A 94 2.72 -24.00 11.17
CA PRO A 94 1.83 -24.20 12.32
C PRO A 94 0.54 -23.38 12.29
N ASP A 95 0.59 -22.17 11.73
CA ASP A 95 -0.51 -21.20 11.67
C ASP A 95 -1.23 -21.16 10.30
N ARG A 96 -0.97 -22.14 9.41
CA ARG A 96 -1.49 -22.18 8.04
C ARG A 96 -2.99 -21.98 7.93
N GLU A 97 -3.77 -22.74 8.71
CA GLU A 97 -5.24 -22.69 8.65
C GLU A 97 -5.77 -21.38 9.22
N GLU A 98 -5.10 -20.80 10.22
CA GLU A 98 -5.43 -19.49 10.77
C GLU A 98 -5.21 -18.38 9.72
N LEU A 99 -4.06 -18.40 9.05
CA LEU A 99 -3.72 -17.45 7.98
C LEU A 99 -4.66 -17.58 6.77
N CYS A 100 -4.96 -18.81 6.35
CA CYS A 100 -5.95 -19.07 5.29
C CYS A 100 -7.35 -18.58 5.70
N SER A 101 -7.76 -18.79 6.95
CA SER A 101 -9.02 -18.27 7.47
C SER A 101 -9.07 -16.75 7.40
N PHE A 102 -8.03 -16.09 7.88
CA PHE A 102 -7.90 -14.64 7.87
C PHE A 102 -8.06 -14.06 6.47
N ILE A 103 -7.35 -14.59 5.46
CA ILE A 103 -7.47 -14.13 4.07
C ILE A 103 -8.92 -14.23 3.58
N ARG A 104 -9.60 -15.33 3.84
CA ARG A 104 -11.01 -15.52 3.42
C ARG A 104 -11.96 -14.52 4.08
N THR A 105 -11.63 -14.02 5.27
CA THR A 105 -12.48 -13.02 5.95
C THR A 105 -12.38 -11.63 5.34
N ILE A 106 -11.22 -11.26 4.80
CA ILE A 106 -10.94 -9.91 4.30
C ILE A 106 -10.85 -9.81 2.76
N THR A 107 -10.95 -10.93 2.03
CA THR A 107 -10.85 -10.95 0.57
C THR A 107 -12.04 -11.64 -0.12
N THR A 108 -12.24 -11.26 -1.37
CA THR A 108 -13.08 -12.00 -2.31
C THR A 108 -12.18 -12.91 -3.16
N PRO A 109 -12.57 -14.16 -3.41
CA PRO A 109 -11.81 -15.01 -4.32
C PRO A 109 -11.79 -14.40 -5.72
N VAL A 110 -10.65 -14.47 -6.41
CA VAL A 110 -10.57 -14.02 -7.80
C VAL A 110 -11.58 -14.77 -8.67
N LYS A 111 -12.25 -14.09 -9.63
CA LYS A 111 -13.45 -14.55 -10.37
C LYS A 111 -13.42 -15.98 -10.95
N LYS A 112 -12.24 -16.57 -11.16
CA LYS A 112 -12.05 -17.95 -11.65
C LYS A 112 -12.13 -19.01 -10.54
N SER A 113 -12.04 -18.63 -9.27
CA SER A 113 -12.11 -19.50 -8.11
C SER A 113 -13.44 -19.30 -7.37
N LYS A 114 -14.14 -20.40 -7.07
CA LYS A 114 -15.34 -20.44 -6.22
C LYS A 114 -15.03 -21.08 -4.86
N GLU A 115 -13.78 -21.02 -4.41
CA GLU A 115 -13.31 -21.77 -3.24
C GLU A 115 -13.91 -21.28 -1.91
N TRP A 116 -14.25 -20.00 -1.78
CA TRP A 116 -14.92 -19.46 -0.61
C TRP A 116 -15.91 -18.34 -0.95
N VAL A 117 -16.72 -17.96 0.03
CA VAL A 117 -17.55 -16.76 -0.03
C VAL A 117 -16.85 -15.69 0.80
N ALA A 118 -16.79 -14.46 0.27
CA ALA A 118 -16.17 -13.34 0.96
C ALA A 118 -16.80 -13.12 2.34
N GLY A 119 -15.96 -12.97 3.37
CA GLY A 119 -16.40 -12.72 4.73
C GLY A 119 -17.05 -11.34 4.91
N PRO A 120 -17.67 -11.09 6.09
CA PRO A 120 -18.37 -9.83 6.37
C PRO A 120 -17.46 -8.60 6.43
N ARG A 121 -16.15 -8.80 6.63
CA ARG A 121 -15.12 -7.74 6.70
C ARG A 121 -14.27 -7.66 5.43
N ASN A 122 -14.83 -8.12 4.29
CA ASN A 122 -14.16 -8.04 3.00
C ASN A 122 -13.72 -6.60 2.68
N MET A 123 -12.49 -6.45 2.18
CA MET A 123 -11.92 -5.15 1.86
C MET A 123 -12.77 -4.38 0.85
N ILE A 124 -13.03 -3.12 1.18
CA ILE A 124 -13.78 -2.17 0.37
C ILE A 124 -12.82 -1.48 -0.61
N ASP A 125 -13.11 -1.60 -1.90
CA ASP A 125 -12.30 -1.01 -2.96
C ASP A 125 -12.69 0.46 -3.19
N MET A 126 -11.81 1.39 -2.81
CA MET A 126 -12.03 2.82 -3.03
C MET A 126 -12.03 3.21 -4.51
N CYS A 127 -11.34 2.47 -5.38
CA CYS A 127 -11.38 2.72 -6.83
C CYS A 127 -12.77 2.45 -7.41
N GLU A 128 -13.50 1.47 -6.87
CA GLU A 128 -14.91 1.25 -7.23
C GLU A 128 -15.82 2.37 -6.73
N LEU A 129 -15.51 2.99 -5.59
CA LEU A 129 -16.22 4.18 -5.11
C LEU A 129 -15.95 5.39 -6.01
N VAL A 130 -14.69 5.58 -6.45
CA VAL A 130 -14.33 6.62 -7.43
C VAL A 130 -15.20 6.47 -8.69
N LYS A 131 -15.14 5.30 -9.33
CA LYS A 131 -15.86 5.04 -10.60
C LYS A 131 -17.36 5.30 -10.52
N ARG A 132 -17.98 5.06 -9.37
CA ARG A 132 -19.43 5.15 -9.18
C ARG A 132 -19.90 6.51 -8.71
N TYR A 133 -19.10 7.21 -7.91
CA TYR A 133 -19.59 8.34 -7.10
C TYR A 133 -18.70 9.58 -7.14
N TYR A 134 -17.50 9.52 -7.74
CA TYR A 134 -16.61 10.67 -7.78
C TYR A 134 -16.08 10.92 -9.20
N TYR A 135 -16.21 12.16 -9.66
CA TYR A 135 -15.63 12.62 -10.90
C TYR A 135 -15.07 14.01 -10.72
N ASP A 136 -13.80 14.20 -11.10
CA ASP A 136 -13.16 15.49 -11.17
C ASP A 136 -12.52 15.64 -12.57
N PRO A 137 -12.84 16.70 -13.33
CA PRO A 137 -12.28 16.90 -14.67
C PRO A 137 -10.75 16.89 -14.72
N ALA A 138 -10.07 17.27 -13.62
CA ALA A 138 -8.62 17.26 -13.54
C ALA A 138 -8.01 15.85 -13.64
N THR A 139 -8.78 14.78 -13.36
CA THR A 139 -8.29 13.40 -13.51
C THR A 139 -8.21 12.95 -14.96
N LYS A 140 -8.80 13.71 -15.91
CA LYS A 140 -8.88 13.38 -17.34
C LYS A 140 -9.43 11.96 -17.61
N GLY A 141 -10.35 11.50 -16.75
CA GLY A 141 -10.97 10.18 -16.85
C GLY A 141 -10.15 9.05 -16.22
N SER A 142 -8.97 9.33 -15.64
CA SER A 142 -8.24 8.34 -14.84
C SER A 142 -8.91 8.11 -13.49
N ASN A 143 -8.89 6.86 -13.04
CA ASN A 143 -9.31 6.45 -11.70
C ASN A 143 -8.12 6.02 -10.83
N SER A 144 -6.87 6.20 -11.27
CA SER A 144 -5.71 5.86 -10.44
C SER A 144 -5.59 6.84 -9.27
N ILE A 145 -5.14 6.36 -8.12
CA ILE A 145 -4.98 7.18 -6.92
C ILE A 145 -4.06 8.39 -7.18
N LYS A 146 -3.04 8.21 -8.01
CA LYS A 146 -2.08 9.23 -8.45
C LYS A 146 -2.71 10.37 -9.26
N GLN A 147 -3.90 10.18 -9.81
CA GLN A 147 -4.64 11.24 -10.51
C GLN A 147 -5.80 11.77 -9.67
N VAL A 148 -6.46 10.90 -8.90
CA VAL A 148 -7.58 11.28 -8.02
C VAL A 148 -7.11 12.14 -6.85
N LEU A 149 -5.98 11.81 -6.23
CA LEU A 149 -5.45 12.54 -5.09
C LEU A 149 -5.11 14.00 -5.44
N PRO A 150 -4.28 14.31 -6.45
CA PRO A 150 -4.00 15.71 -6.80
C PRO A 150 -5.27 16.47 -7.19
N ALA A 151 -6.22 15.81 -7.87
CA ALA A 151 -7.48 16.45 -8.27
C ALA A 151 -8.31 16.90 -7.05
N ILE A 152 -8.56 15.99 -6.09
CA ILE A 152 -9.35 16.35 -4.90
C ILE A 152 -8.63 17.34 -3.98
N LEU A 153 -7.29 17.29 -3.90
CA LEU A 153 -6.53 18.29 -3.16
C LEU A 153 -6.64 19.67 -3.79
N ASN A 154 -6.68 19.77 -5.13
CA ASN A 154 -6.88 21.03 -5.83
C ASN A 154 -8.30 21.60 -5.65
N SER A 155 -9.33 20.75 -5.56
CA SER A 155 -10.72 21.21 -5.47
C SER A 155 -11.24 21.37 -4.03
N SER A 156 -10.60 20.76 -3.03
CA SER A 156 -11.04 20.81 -1.63
C SER A 156 -10.28 21.84 -0.80
N ARG A 157 -10.93 22.99 -0.50
CA ARG A 157 -10.42 23.99 0.44
C ARG A 157 -10.14 23.40 1.83
N PHE A 158 -11.02 22.53 2.31
CA PHE A 158 -10.86 21.83 3.59
C PHE A 158 -9.55 21.03 3.65
N LEU A 159 -9.24 20.25 2.61
CA LEU A 159 -7.99 19.49 2.56
C LEU A 159 -6.79 20.42 2.45
N GLN A 160 -6.87 21.47 1.63
CA GLN A 160 -5.81 22.46 1.50
C GLN A 160 -5.45 23.11 2.83
N GLU A 161 -6.43 23.62 3.57
CA GLU A 161 -6.23 24.26 4.87
C GLU A 161 -5.64 23.29 5.90
N LYS A 162 -6.14 22.05 5.94
CA LYS A 162 -5.65 21.03 6.86
C LYS A 162 -4.21 20.63 6.58
N TYR A 163 -3.90 20.30 5.32
CA TYR A 163 -2.64 19.68 4.93
C TYR A 163 -1.55 20.67 4.48
N ALA A 164 -1.84 21.98 4.42
CA ALA A 164 -0.84 23.04 4.27
C ALA A 164 -0.02 23.30 5.52
N ASN A 165 -0.52 22.89 6.69
CA ASN A 165 0.20 22.99 7.94
C ASN A 165 1.12 21.77 8.13
N PRO A 166 2.27 21.90 8.83
CA PRO A 166 3.21 20.81 9.09
C PRO A 166 2.71 19.85 10.18
N ILE A 167 1.49 19.34 10.02
CA ILE A 167 0.80 18.53 11.03
C ILE A 167 1.13 17.03 10.93
N TYR A 168 1.77 16.58 9.86
CA TYR A 168 1.99 15.16 9.63
C TYR A 168 3.32 14.71 10.27
N GLY A 169 3.27 13.82 11.26
CA GLY A 169 4.41 13.47 12.10
C GLY A 169 4.80 14.56 13.12
N ALA A 170 3.87 15.44 13.49
CA ALA A 170 4.06 16.43 14.56
C ALA A 170 3.52 15.90 15.90
N ASP A 171 4.08 16.36 17.03
CA ASP A 171 3.74 15.88 18.38
C ASP A 171 2.23 16.02 18.73
N SER A 172 1.59 17.08 18.23
CA SER A 172 0.16 17.34 18.38
C SER A 172 -0.63 17.16 17.07
N GLY A 173 -0.05 16.45 16.11
CA GLY A 173 -0.56 16.29 14.75
C GLY A 173 -1.08 14.90 14.45
N ILE A 174 -0.98 14.50 13.18
CA ILE A 174 -1.27 13.14 12.72
C ILE A 174 0.00 12.31 12.95
N PRO A 175 -0.03 11.25 13.78
CA PRO A 175 1.12 10.39 13.98
C PRO A 175 1.59 9.75 12.66
N SER A 176 2.90 9.76 12.45
CA SER A 176 3.59 9.18 11.30
C SER A 176 4.78 8.36 11.78
N LEU A 177 5.09 7.28 11.06
CA LEU A 177 6.27 6.45 11.31
C LEU A 177 7.48 6.88 10.47
N ASN A 178 7.27 7.57 9.33
CA ASN A 178 8.36 7.90 8.39
C ASN A 178 8.53 9.40 8.11
N TYR A 179 7.63 10.24 8.61
CA TYR A 179 7.66 11.69 8.42
C TYR A 179 7.70 12.43 9.76
N ARG A 180 8.23 13.66 9.75
CA ARG A 180 8.29 14.53 10.91
C ARG A 180 7.97 15.96 10.51
N ASN A 181 7.02 16.59 11.19
CA ASN A 181 6.57 17.97 10.93
C ASN A 181 6.35 18.27 9.43
N TRP A 182 5.74 17.33 8.72
CA TRP A 182 5.59 17.35 7.28
C TRP A 182 4.27 18.02 6.87
N LYS A 183 4.32 18.79 5.77
CA LYS A 183 3.17 19.40 5.12
C LYS A 183 3.01 18.77 3.73
N TRP A 184 1.78 18.50 3.32
CA TRP A 184 1.49 17.82 2.05
C TRP A 184 1.01 18.76 0.96
N ILE A 185 0.63 19.98 1.31
CA ILE A 185 0.23 21.00 0.34
C ILE A 185 1.40 21.95 0.11
N GLU A 186 1.87 21.94 -1.13
CA GLU A 186 2.70 22.99 -1.71
C GLU A 186 2.04 23.47 -3.01
N TYR A 187 2.23 24.73 -3.37
CA TYR A 187 1.62 25.31 -4.55
C TYR A 187 2.68 25.57 -5.64
N VAL A 188 2.35 25.22 -6.87
CA VAL A 188 3.09 25.58 -8.09
C VAL A 188 2.08 26.09 -9.10
N GLU A 189 2.24 27.32 -9.58
CA GLU A 189 1.33 27.97 -10.54
C GLU A 189 -0.16 27.89 -10.09
N ASP A 190 -0.43 28.27 -8.83
CA ASP A 190 -1.76 28.26 -8.19
C ASP A 190 -2.45 26.89 -8.12
N ARG A 191 -1.69 25.80 -8.31
CA ARG A 191 -2.17 24.42 -8.14
C ARG A 191 -1.40 23.70 -7.06
N VAL A 192 -2.08 22.83 -6.34
CA VAL A 192 -1.45 21.90 -5.42
C VAL A 192 -0.50 21.01 -6.22
N LEU A 193 0.78 21.03 -5.83
CA LEU A 193 1.80 20.12 -6.32
C LEU A 193 1.40 18.70 -5.95
N ASP A 194 1.50 17.80 -6.93
CA ASP A 194 1.26 16.37 -6.71
C ASP A 194 2.12 15.86 -5.53
N PRO A 195 1.51 15.33 -4.44
CA PRO A 195 2.24 14.85 -3.27
C PRO A 195 3.30 13.79 -3.60
N TYR A 196 3.11 13.00 -4.66
CA TYR A 196 4.09 12.00 -5.09
C TYR A 196 5.39 12.62 -5.63
N LYS A 197 5.34 13.88 -6.11
CA LYS A 197 6.53 14.63 -6.55
C LYS A 197 7.36 15.17 -5.39
N LEU A 198 6.85 15.12 -4.16
CA LEU A 198 7.59 15.47 -2.95
C LEU A 198 8.48 14.30 -2.47
N LEU A 199 8.32 13.11 -3.04
CA LEU A 199 9.14 11.94 -2.72
C LEU A 199 10.50 11.97 -3.45
N PRO A 200 11.54 11.30 -2.90
CA PRO A 200 12.85 11.23 -3.55
C PRO A 200 12.80 10.71 -5.00
N ASN A 201 13.69 11.22 -5.86
CA ASN A 201 13.72 10.96 -7.31
C ASN A 201 13.82 9.48 -7.71
N MET A 202 14.25 8.61 -6.79
CA MET A 202 14.31 7.16 -6.98
C MET A 202 12.96 6.52 -7.35
N PHE A 203 11.84 7.22 -7.10
CA PHE A 203 10.51 6.84 -7.61
C PHE A 203 10.04 7.65 -8.83
N GLN A 204 10.75 8.74 -9.17
CA GLN A 204 10.44 9.63 -10.29
C GLN A 204 11.14 9.18 -11.59
N ASP A 205 12.32 8.54 -11.48
CA ASP A 205 13.19 8.18 -12.61
C ASP A 205 12.95 6.78 -13.20
N ILE A 206 11.97 6.02 -12.71
CA ILE A 206 11.67 4.68 -13.25
C ILE A 206 10.88 4.86 -14.55
N SER A 207 11.56 4.66 -15.68
CA SER A 207 10.99 4.87 -17.00
C SER A 207 9.87 3.87 -17.29
N GLU A 208 8.84 4.26 -18.06
CA GLU A 208 7.76 3.36 -18.51
C GLU A 208 8.27 2.07 -19.19
N LYS A 209 9.52 2.05 -19.68
CA LYS A 209 10.16 0.88 -20.27
C LYS A 209 10.63 -0.16 -19.24
N ASP A 210 11.01 0.25 -18.04
CA ASP A 210 11.41 -0.67 -16.96
C ASP A 210 10.20 -1.41 -16.36
N PHE A 211 9.01 -0.81 -16.47
CA PHE A 211 7.74 -1.44 -16.12
C PHE A 211 7.39 -2.63 -17.04
N ALA A 212 7.79 -2.57 -18.32
CA ALA A 212 7.39 -3.56 -19.33
C ALA A 212 8.05 -4.94 -19.15
N VAL A 213 9.22 -5.00 -18.51
CA VAL A 213 9.95 -6.27 -18.30
C VAL A 213 9.35 -7.11 -17.17
N LEU A 214 8.60 -6.47 -16.26
CA LEU A 214 7.92 -7.13 -15.14
C LEU A 214 6.41 -7.30 -15.36
N SER A 215 5.85 -6.79 -16.46
CA SER A 215 4.40 -6.67 -16.68
C SER A 215 3.85 -7.54 -17.80
N ASP A 216 3.19 -8.64 -17.42
CA ASP A 216 2.16 -9.26 -18.28
C ASP A 216 0.73 -8.90 -17.81
N SER A 217 0.58 -7.96 -16.86
CA SER A 217 -0.73 -7.49 -16.41
C SER A 217 -0.79 -5.97 -16.21
N ASP A 218 -1.91 -5.36 -16.62
CA ASP A 218 -2.26 -3.95 -16.36
C ASP A 218 -2.24 -3.58 -14.86
N GLU A 219 -2.19 -4.57 -13.96
CA GLU A 219 -2.15 -4.42 -12.50
C GLU A 219 -0.80 -3.89 -11.97
N LEU A 220 0.28 -3.94 -12.76
CA LEU A 220 1.61 -3.47 -12.35
C LEU A 220 1.86 -1.96 -12.54
N ARG A 221 0.94 -1.24 -13.16
CA ARG A 221 1.13 0.19 -13.52
C ARG A 221 1.17 1.11 -12.31
N ASP A 222 0.51 0.78 -11.20
CA ASP A 222 0.42 1.65 -10.01
C ASP A 222 1.45 1.32 -8.90
N GLY A 223 2.16 0.19 -8.98
CA GLY A 223 3.14 -0.26 -7.96
C GLY A 223 4.53 -0.68 -8.49
N GLY A 224 4.77 -0.64 -9.81
CA GLY A 224 6.03 -1.10 -10.40
C GLY A 224 7.27 -0.36 -9.88
N ALA A 225 7.15 0.90 -9.48
CA ALA A 225 8.27 1.67 -8.92
C ALA A 225 8.85 1.03 -7.64
N ALA A 226 7.97 0.66 -6.71
CA ALA A 226 8.36 -0.02 -5.47
C ALA A 226 8.90 -1.42 -5.74
N LEU A 227 8.30 -2.16 -6.69
CA LEU A 227 8.76 -3.49 -7.08
C LEU A 227 10.16 -3.45 -7.73
N THR A 228 10.43 -2.46 -8.58
CA THR A 228 11.75 -2.24 -9.18
C THR A 228 12.78 -1.93 -8.10
N ALA A 229 12.49 -1.00 -7.18
CA ALA A 229 13.39 -0.69 -6.07
C ALA A 229 13.66 -1.93 -5.19
N TYR A 230 12.64 -2.74 -4.93
CA TYR A 230 12.78 -4.00 -4.22
C TYR A 230 13.65 -5.01 -4.98
N ALA A 231 13.41 -5.21 -6.28
CA ALA A 231 14.21 -6.10 -7.11
C ALA A 231 15.69 -5.70 -7.12
N ARG A 232 15.98 -4.39 -7.22
CA ARG A 232 17.35 -3.88 -7.11
C ARG A 232 18.01 -4.27 -5.79
N MET A 233 17.31 -4.13 -4.66
CA MET A 233 17.83 -4.55 -3.35
C MET A 233 18.09 -6.06 -3.21
N GLN A 234 17.38 -6.88 -4.00
CA GLN A 234 17.50 -8.35 -3.98
C GLN A 234 18.63 -8.86 -4.88
N PHE A 235 18.93 -8.16 -5.98
CA PHE A 235 19.81 -8.67 -7.03
C PHE A 235 21.06 -7.82 -7.32
N GLU A 236 21.09 -6.55 -6.90
CA GLU A 236 22.24 -5.67 -7.10
C GLU A 236 23.11 -5.63 -5.84
N GLU A 237 24.43 -5.65 -6.03
CA GLU A 237 25.37 -5.28 -4.96
C GLU A 237 25.22 -3.79 -4.66
N MET A 238 25.03 -3.46 -3.39
CA MET A 238 24.90 -2.08 -2.93
C MET A 238 25.42 -1.95 -1.50
N SER A 239 25.83 -0.74 -1.14
CA SER A 239 26.27 -0.42 0.21
C SER A 239 25.10 -0.47 1.22
N GLU A 240 25.41 -0.64 2.50
CA GLU A 240 24.41 -0.56 3.58
C GLU A 240 23.69 0.80 3.59
N TYR A 241 24.41 1.87 3.23
CA TYR A 241 23.83 3.20 3.11
C TYR A 241 22.78 3.25 1.99
N GLU A 242 23.12 2.78 0.79
CA GLU A 242 22.17 2.75 -0.34
C GLU A 242 20.93 1.91 -0.01
N ARG A 243 21.12 0.73 0.59
CA ARG A 243 20.01 -0.13 1.05
C ARG A 243 19.10 0.60 2.04
N THR A 244 19.69 1.26 3.03
CA THR A 244 18.95 2.02 4.05
C THR A 244 18.14 3.17 3.42
N GLU A 245 18.70 3.86 2.42
CA GLU A 245 17.98 4.93 1.73
C GLU A 245 16.82 4.39 0.87
N ILE A 246 17.00 3.24 0.21
CA ILE A 246 15.90 2.56 -0.50
C ILE A 246 14.79 2.12 0.46
N GLU A 247 15.14 1.56 1.61
CA GLU A 247 14.18 1.18 2.66
C GLU A 247 13.35 2.37 3.13
N LYS A 248 14.01 3.48 3.52
CA LYS A 248 13.31 4.71 3.94
C LYS A 248 12.40 5.25 2.85
N ALA A 249 12.86 5.20 1.60
CA ALA A 249 12.09 5.68 0.48
C ALA A 249 10.84 4.81 0.25
N LEU A 250 10.98 3.48 0.29
CA LEU A 250 9.87 2.54 0.19
C LEU A 250 8.84 2.79 1.29
N LEU A 251 9.28 2.93 2.54
CA LEU A 251 8.40 3.18 3.69
C LEU A 251 7.62 4.48 3.51
N LYS A 252 8.29 5.56 3.09
CA LYS A 252 7.67 6.86 2.79
C LYS A 252 6.63 6.77 1.67
N TYR A 253 6.98 6.11 0.57
CA TYR A 253 6.09 5.95 -0.58
C TYR A 253 4.82 5.17 -0.18
N CYS A 254 5.00 4.02 0.50
CA CYS A 254 3.89 3.19 0.94
C CYS A 254 2.99 3.89 1.97
N GLU A 255 3.58 4.68 2.88
CA GLU A 255 2.81 5.51 3.81
C GLU A 255 2.01 6.61 3.10
N LEU A 256 2.53 7.19 2.01
CA LEU A 256 1.76 8.16 1.23
C LEU A 256 0.57 7.52 0.52
N ASP A 257 0.68 6.29 0.00
CA ASP A 257 -0.42 5.62 -0.70
C ASP A 257 -1.65 5.43 0.20
N THR A 258 -1.45 4.97 1.42
CA THR A 258 -2.53 4.80 2.41
C THR A 258 -3.01 6.13 2.98
N LEU A 259 -2.13 7.11 3.16
CA LEU A 259 -2.54 8.46 3.52
C LEU A 259 -3.37 9.12 2.41
N ALA A 260 -3.04 8.89 1.14
CA ALA A 260 -3.77 9.41 0.00
C ALA A 260 -5.23 8.91 0.01
N MET A 261 -5.44 7.64 0.35
CA MET A 261 -6.78 7.09 0.58
C MET A 261 -7.51 7.83 1.70
N VAL A 262 -6.83 8.15 2.81
CA VAL A 262 -7.40 8.95 3.90
C VAL A 262 -7.78 10.36 3.44
N MET A 263 -6.91 11.05 2.70
CA MET A 263 -7.19 12.40 2.18
C MET A 263 -8.39 12.39 1.24
N ILE A 264 -8.48 11.40 0.35
CA ILE A 264 -9.62 11.21 -0.55
C ILE A 264 -10.90 10.99 0.25
N TYR A 265 -10.87 10.09 1.25
CA TYR A 265 -12.00 9.85 2.14
C TYR A 265 -12.44 11.13 2.86
N GLU A 266 -11.50 11.90 3.41
CA GLU A 266 -11.80 13.15 4.10
C GLU A 266 -12.40 14.20 3.17
N GLY A 267 -11.89 14.29 1.93
CA GLY A 267 -12.44 15.15 0.89
C GLY A 267 -13.88 14.77 0.56
N TRP A 268 -14.15 13.48 0.29
CA TRP A 268 -15.51 13.00 0.05
C TRP A 268 -16.45 13.24 1.23
N LYS A 269 -15.98 12.98 2.45
CA LYS A 269 -16.75 13.22 3.67
C LYS A 269 -17.12 14.69 3.79
N ASN A 270 -16.20 15.62 3.48
CA ASN A 270 -16.48 17.05 3.50
C ASN A 270 -17.45 17.48 2.39
N LEU A 271 -17.37 16.88 1.19
CA LEU A 271 -18.34 17.14 0.11
C LEU A 271 -19.76 16.71 0.48
N VAL A 272 -19.92 15.54 1.12
CA VAL A 272 -21.23 15.00 1.51
C VAL A 272 -21.77 15.67 2.78
N TYR A 273 -20.89 15.98 3.73
CA TYR A 273 -21.22 16.63 5.00
C TYR A 273 -20.37 17.88 5.19
N PRO A 274 -20.69 18.99 4.49
CA PRO A 274 -19.97 20.24 4.65
C PRO A 274 -20.09 20.68 6.11
N LYS A 275 -18.96 20.82 6.80
CA LYS A 275 -18.95 21.60 8.04
C LYS A 275 -19.20 23.03 7.59
N TYR A 276 -20.38 23.59 7.88
CA TYR A 276 -20.71 24.98 7.56
C TYR A 276 -19.51 25.88 7.90
N GLU A 277 -18.85 26.41 6.86
CA GLU A 277 -17.94 27.54 7.02
C GLU A 277 -18.81 28.67 7.57
N LYS A 278 -18.53 29.12 8.79
CA LYS A 278 -19.07 30.40 9.24
C LYS A 278 -18.55 31.45 8.27
N VAL A 279 -19.46 31.99 7.45
CA VAL A 279 -19.28 33.24 6.70
C VAL A 279 -19.01 34.37 7.69
#